data_AF-A0A6A5G669-F1
#
_entry.id   AF-A0A6A5G669-F1
#
_cell.length_a   1.000
_cell.length_b   1.000
_cell.length_c   1.000
_cell.angle_alpha   90.00
_cell.angle_beta   90.00
_cell.angle_gamma   90.00
#
_symmetry.space_group_name_H-M   'P 1'
#
loop_
_entity.id
_entity.type
_entity.pdbx_description
1 polymer ?
#
loop_
_entity_poly.entity_id
_entity_poly.type
_entity_poly.pdbx_seq_one_letter_code
_entity_poly.pdbx_strand_id
1 'polypeptide(L)'
;MTLVKKILNILRDHCTPILLRPKKFRDMNKEQRNEAIRDATFRIISFLLLPFISAMLFSFAVSILSGMLINEIITKALGSYESQKSLRRGCVVLSGSTVLGASLLFCLNYLIPAIYRFFGSFIGLA
;
A
#
# COMPACT_ATOMS: atom_id res chain seq x y z
N MET A 1 18.81 -12.74 -24.60
CA MET A 1 17.39 -13.04 -24.29
C MET A 1 16.96 -12.12 -23.16
N THR A 2 16.16 -11.09 -23.46
CA THR A 2 15.88 -9.95 -22.59
C THR A 2 15.21 -10.36 -21.27
N LEU A 3 15.60 -9.70 -20.17
CA LEU A 3 15.06 -9.88 -18.80
C LEU A 3 13.53 -9.99 -18.78
N VAL A 4 12.88 -9.20 -19.64
CA VAL A 4 11.43 -9.21 -19.89
C VAL A 4 10.89 -10.58 -20.28
N LYS A 5 11.57 -11.35 -21.16
CA LYS A 5 11.16 -12.72 -21.52
C LYS A 5 11.29 -13.69 -20.35
N LYS A 6 12.29 -13.49 -19.48
CA LYS A 6 12.50 -14.31 -18.28
C LYS A 6 11.39 -14.06 -17.26
N ILE A 7 11.08 -12.77 -17.00
CA ILE A 7 9.98 -12.35 -16.14
C ILE A 7 8.64 -12.85 -16.68
N LEU A 8 8.40 -12.72 -18.00
CA LEU A 8 7.18 -13.24 -18.64
C LEU A 8 7.07 -14.76 -18.53
N ASN A 9 8.16 -15.50 -18.65
CA ASN A 9 8.13 -16.96 -18.48
C ASN A 9 7.86 -17.36 -17.04
N ILE A 10 8.45 -16.67 -16.05
CA ILE A 10 8.17 -16.91 -14.63
C ILE A 10 6.71 -16.56 -14.29
N LEU A 11 6.21 -15.42 -14.79
CA LEU A 11 4.79 -15.08 -14.67
C LEU A 11 3.89 -16.12 -15.34
N ARG A 12 4.28 -16.63 -16.51
CA ARG A 12 3.51 -17.64 -17.24
C ARG A 12 3.49 -19.00 -16.54
N ASP A 13 4.56 -19.36 -15.84
CA ASP A 13 4.68 -20.62 -15.11
C ASP A 13 4.11 -20.55 -13.69
N HIS A 14 3.96 -19.35 -13.10
CA HIS A 14 3.39 -19.15 -11.74
C HIS A 14 2.03 -18.45 -11.70
N CYS A 15 1.56 -17.80 -12.77
CA CYS A 15 0.15 -17.45 -12.93
C CYS A 15 -0.65 -18.66 -13.40
N THR A 16 -0.59 -19.74 -12.63
CA THR A 16 -1.65 -20.76 -12.67
C THR A 16 -2.91 -20.09 -12.10
N PRO A 17 -3.96 -19.87 -12.90
CA PRO A 17 -5.20 -19.28 -12.40
C PRO A 17 -5.79 -20.21 -11.34
N ILE A 18 -5.84 -19.77 -10.08
CA ILE A 18 -6.45 -20.54 -8.98
C ILE A 18 -7.96 -20.81 -9.26
N LEU A 19 -8.60 -20.02 -10.13
CA LEU A 19 -9.99 -20.19 -10.55
C LEU A 19 -10.21 -21.26 -11.64
N LEU A 20 -9.17 -21.65 -12.39
CA LEU A 20 -9.22 -22.69 -13.40
C LEU A 20 -8.23 -23.77 -12.99
N ARG A 21 -8.74 -24.87 -12.40
CA ARG A 21 -8.04 -26.16 -12.17
C ARG A 21 -6.88 -26.34 -13.15
N PRO A 22 -5.74 -26.92 -12.73
CA PRO A 22 -4.44 -26.84 -13.40
C PRO A 22 -4.53 -27.30 -14.87
N LYS A 23 -4.90 -26.37 -15.75
CA LYS A 23 -4.88 -26.54 -17.19
C LYS A 23 -3.70 -25.72 -17.67
N LYS A 24 -2.79 -26.37 -18.38
CA LYS A 24 -1.64 -25.69 -18.97
C LYS A 24 -2.18 -24.61 -19.90
N PHE A 25 -1.58 -23.41 -19.88
CA PHE A 25 -1.97 -22.26 -20.72
C PHE A 25 -2.00 -22.58 -22.23
N ARG A 26 -1.38 -23.69 -22.65
CA ARG A 26 -1.39 -24.22 -24.02
C ARG A 26 -2.75 -24.80 -24.44
N ASP A 27 -3.55 -25.30 -23.50
CA ASP A 27 -4.78 -26.06 -23.76
C ASP A 27 -6.06 -25.22 -23.58
N MET A 28 -5.91 -23.89 -23.52
CA MET A 28 -7.00 -22.94 -23.31
C MET A 28 -7.43 -22.29 -24.62
N ASN A 29 -8.75 -22.16 -24.81
CA ASN A 29 -9.31 -21.40 -25.92
C ASN A 29 -8.95 -19.91 -25.83
N LYS A 30 -9.05 -19.20 -26.96
CA LYS A 30 -8.66 -17.78 -27.08
C LYS A 30 -9.39 -16.89 -26.07
N GLU A 31 -10.66 -17.18 -25.79
CA GLU A 31 -11.47 -16.48 -24.78
C GLU A 31 -11.02 -16.78 -23.35
N GLN A 32 -10.77 -18.05 -23.02
CA GLN A 32 -10.27 -18.47 -21.70
C GLN A 32 -8.88 -17.90 -21.40
N ARG A 33 -8.02 -17.76 -22.41
CA ARG A 33 -6.74 -17.05 -22.28
C ARG A 33 -6.92 -15.58 -21.95
N ASN A 34 -7.86 -14.90 -22.60
CA ASN A 34 -8.12 -13.49 -22.33
C ASN A 34 -8.66 -13.29 -20.91
N GLU A 35 -9.54 -14.17 -20.41
CA GLU A 35 -10.00 -14.13 -19.03
C GLU A 35 -8.87 -14.40 -18.03
N ALA A 36 -8.01 -15.40 -18.29
CA ALA A 36 -6.85 -15.69 -17.44
C ALA A 36 -5.86 -14.52 -17.41
N ILE A 37 -5.61 -13.86 -18.55
CA ILE A 37 -4.77 -12.66 -18.62
C ILE A 37 -5.42 -11.50 -17.86
N ARG A 38 -6.75 -11.33 -17.96
CA ARG A 38 -7.48 -10.26 -17.25
C ARG A 38 -7.42 -10.45 -15.74
N ASP A 39 -7.63 -11.68 -15.26
CA ASP A 39 -7.52 -12.04 -13.84
C ASP A 39 -6.08 -11.85 -13.33
N ALA A 40 -5.08 -12.32 -14.07
CA ALA A 40 -3.67 -12.11 -13.71
C ALA A 40 -3.32 -10.61 -13.66
N THR A 41 -3.78 -9.83 -14.64
CA THR A 41 -3.56 -8.37 -14.68
C THR A 41 -4.21 -7.69 -13.48
N PHE A 42 -5.45 -8.03 -13.15
CA PHE A 42 -6.14 -7.48 -11.99
C PHE A 42 -5.40 -7.80 -10.68
N ARG A 43 -4.88 -9.03 -10.53
CA ARG A 43 -4.10 -9.42 -9.35
C ARG A 43 -2.79 -8.67 -9.25
N ILE A 44 -2.07 -8.48 -10.36
CA ILE A 44 -0.83 -7.70 -10.38
C ILE A 44 -1.09 -6.25 -10.01
N ILE A 45 -2.13 -5.63 -10.59
CA ILE A 45 -2.54 -4.26 -10.26
C ILE A 45 -2.93 -4.18 -8.78
N SER A 46 -3.74 -5.13 -8.28
CA SER A 46 -4.16 -5.15 -6.88
C SER A 46 -2.97 -5.31 -5.94
N PHE A 47 -2.04 -6.21 -6.26
CA PHE A 47 -0.82 -6.43 -5.47
C PHE A 47 0.09 -5.20 -5.49
N LEU A 48 0.13 -4.46 -6.60
CA LEU A 48 0.87 -3.21 -6.70
C LEU A 48 0.19 -2.06 -5.96
N LEU A 49 -1.14 -1.99 -5.91
CA LEU A 49 -1.86 -0.89 -5.25
C LEU A 49 -2.09 -1.10 -3.76
N LEU A 50 -2.29 -2.35 -3.33
CA LEU A 50 -2.65 -2.70 -1.95
C LEU A 50 -1.68 -2.08 -0.93
N PRO A 51 -0.33 -2.17 -1.08
CA PRO A 51 0.60 -1.62 -0.11
C PRO A 51 0.50 -0.10 0.01
N PHE A 52 0.19 0.60 -1.10
CA PHE A 52 0.03 2.05 -1.09
C PHE A 52 -1.28 2.47 -0.41
N ILE A 53 -2.38 1.76 -0.68
CA ILE A 53 -3.67 2.03 -0.03
C ILE A 53 -3.55 1.77 1.48
N SER A 54 -2.95 0.65 1.86
CA SER A 54 -2.68 0.32 3.27
C SER A 54 -1.78 1.36 3.94
N ALA A 55 -0.72 1.82 3.27
CA ALA A 55 0.14 2.87 3.78
C ALA A 55 -0.62 4.19 4.00
N MET A 56 -1.45 4.61 3.04
CA MET A 56 -2.27 5.81 3.20
C MET A 56 -3.23 5.71 4.39
N LEU A 57 -3.93 4.58 4.53
CA LEU A 57 -4.85 4.34 5.65
C LEU A 57 -4.11 4.35 6.99
N PHE A 58 -2.94 3.71 7.05
CA PHE A 58 -2.12 3.67 8.26
C PHE A 58 -1.61 5.05 8.65
N SER A 59 -1.02 5.79 7.71
CA SER A 59 -0.54 7.17 7.93
C SER A 59 -1.66 8.10 8.38
N PHE A 60 -2.85 7.95 7.81
CA PHE A 60 -4.02 8.71 8.21
C PHE A 60 -4.47 8.39 9.64
N ALA A 61 -4.53 7.11 10.01
CA ALA A 61 -4.88 6.69 11.37
C ALA A 61 -3.88 7.24 12.40
N VAL A 62 -2.58 7.13 12.13
CA VAL A 62 -1.51 7.65 13.00
C VAL A 62 -1.60 9.17 13.14
N SER A 63 -1.88 9.88 12.04
CA SER A 63 -2.07 11.33 12.06
C SER A 63 -3.25 11.76 12.94
N ILE A 64 -4.40 11.09 12.83
CA ILE A 64 -5.59 11.40 13.64
C ILE A 64 -5.30 11.16 15.12
N LEU A 65 -4.74 9.99 15.45
CA LEU A 65 -4.42 9.63 16.83
C LEU A 65 -3.44 10.64 17.44
N SER A 66 -2.40 11.03 16.70
CA SER A 66 -1.46 12.06 17.14
C SER A 66 -2.14 13.42 17.34
N GLY A 67 -2.99 13.84 16.41
CA GLY A 67 -3.72 15.10 16.52
C GLY A 67 -4.64 15.14 17.74
N MET A 68 -5.32 14.03 18.04
CA MET A 68 -6.16 13.89 19.23
C MET A 68 -5.34 13.98 20.52
N LEU A 69 -4.21 13.27 20.60
CA LEU A 69 -3.32 13.30 21.76
C LEU A 69 -2.76 14.71 21.99
N ILE A 70 -2.29 15.38 20.93
CA ILE A 70 -1.77 16.75 21.02
C ILE A 70 -2.87 17.72 21.46
N ASN A 71 -4.09 17.57 20.94
CA ASN A 71 -5.22 18.37 21.37
C ASN A 71 -5.51 18.20 22.87
N GLU A 72 -5.45 16.97 23.38
CA GLU A 72 -5.66 16.68 24.80
C GLU A 72 -4.55 17.28 25.67
N ILE A 73 -3.29 17.15 25.25
CA ILE A 73 -2.11 17.71 25.96
C ILE A 73 -2.21 19.25 26.03
N ILE A 74 -2.48 19.91 24.90
CA ILE A 74 -2.60 21.38 24.85
C ILE A 74 -3.77 21.83 25.73
N THR A 75 -4.89 21.11 25.71
CA THR A 75 -6.05 21.45 26.54
C THR A 75 -5.75 21.32 28.02
N LYS A 76 -5.06 20.24 28.45
CA LYS A 76 -4.63 20.07 29.84
C LYS A 76 -3.66 21.17 30.27
N ALA A 77 -2.75 21.59 29.38
CA ALA A 77 -1.79 22.66 29.66
C ALA A 77 -2.46 24.05 29.78
N LEU A 78 -3.49 24.34 28.98
CA LEU A 78 -4.19 25.62 28.97
C LEU A 78 -5.32 25.71 30.01
N GLY A 79 -5.72 24.59 30.61
CA GLY A 79 -6.75 24.54 31.66
C GLY A 79 -8.18 24.86 31.21
N SER A 80 -8.41 25.14 29.92
CA SER A 80 -9.73 25.46 29.37
C SER A 80 -9.83 25.09 27.90
N TYR A 81 -11.01 24.59 27.49
CA TYR A 81 -11.31 24.30 26.08
C TYR A 81 -11.62 25.54 25.24
N GLU A 82 -11.97 26.66 25.88
CA GLU A 82 -12.36 27.91 25.22
C GLU A 82 -11.19 28.89 25.10
N SER A 83 -10.20 28.79 26.00
CA SER A 83 -8.95 29.55 25.90
C SER A 83 -8.19 29.19 24.62
N GLN A 84 -7.87 30.20 23.80
CA GLN A 84 -7.02 30.07 22.60
C GLN A 84 -7.44 28.96 21.61
N LYS A 85 -8.76 28.74 21.45
CA LYS A 85 -9.35 27.72 20.58
C LYS A 85 -8.79 27.69 19.15
N SER A 86 -8.56 28.87 18.57
CA SER A 86 -7.97 29.01 17.22
C SER A 86 -6.53 28.50 17.18
N LEU A 87 -5.70 28.91 18.15
CA LEU A 87 -4.30 28.49 18.26
C LEU A 87 -4.19 26.98 18.45
N ARG A 88 -5.00 26.40 19.36
CA ARG A 88 -5.03 24.94 19.57
C ARG A 88 -5.40 24.19 18.30
N ARG A 89 -6.46 24.61 17.58
CA ARG A 89 -6.85 24.01 16.30
C ARG A 89 -5.72 24.10 15.28
N GLY A 90 -5.05 25.25 15.20
CA GLY A 90 -3.87 25.44 14.34
C GLY A 90 -2.75 24.46 14.67
N CYS A 91 -2.37 24.33 15.94
CA CYS A 91 -1.34 23.39 16.38
C CYS A 91 -1.71 21.93 16.07
N VAL A 92 -2.96 21.53 16.31
CA VAL A 92 -3.44 20.16 16.04
C VAL A 92 -3.42 19.85 14.54
N VAL A 93 -3.86 20.79 13.69
CA VAL A 93 -3.84 20.62 12.24
C VAL A 93 -2.40 20.54 11.73
N LEU A 94 -1.53 21.47 12.13
CA LEU A 94 -0.13 21.49 11.72
C LEU A 94 0.59 20.19 12.12
N SER A 95 0.49 19.80 13.39
CA SER A 95 1.11 18.58 13.89
C SER A 95 0.56 17.32 13.23
N GLY A 96 -0.77 17.22 13.07
CA GLY A 96 -1.39 16.12 12.34
C GLY A 96 -0.88 16.03 10.90
N SER A 97 -0.88 17.14 10.16
CA SER A 97 -0.36 17.19 8.78
C SER A 97 1.13 16.81 8.69
N THR A 98 1.95 17.25 9.65
CA THR A 98 3.37 16.85 9.69
C THR A 98 3.53 15.35 9.92
N VAL A 99 2.77 14.77 10.86
CA VAL A 99 2.79 13.33 11.15
C VAL A 99 2.28 12.51 9.97
N LEU A 100 1.22 12.96 9.30
CA LEU A 100 0.71 12.35 8.07
C LEU A 100 1.79 12.32 6.98
N GLY A 101 2.41 13.47 6.70
CA GLY A 101 3.45 13.60 5.69
C GLY A 101 4.67 12.73 6.01
N ALA A 102 5.17 12.78 7.26
CA ALA A 102 6.34 12.03 7.69
C ALA A 102 6.10 10.52 7.65
N SER A 103 4.95 10.04 8.15
CA SER A 103 4.59 8.62 8.12
C SER A 103 4.40 8.12 6.69
N LEU A 104 3.77 8.90 5.82
CA LEU A 104 3.59 8.54 4.42
C LEU A 104 4.93 8.45 3.69
N LEU A 105 5.82 9.43 3.87
CA LEU A 105 7.17 9.41 3.33
C LEU A 105 7.96 8.20 3.82
N PHE A 106 7.83 7.86 5.10
CA PHE A 106 8.47 6.67 5.66
C PHE A 106 7.95 5.38 5.00
N CYS A 107 6.62 5.24 4.90
CA CYS A 107 6.02 4.08 4.24
C CYS A 107 6.42 3.95 2.78
N LEU A 108 6.45 5.06 2.03
CA LEU A 108 6.80 5.07 0.60
C LEU A 108 8.28 4.75 0.34
N ASN A 109 9.19 5.26 1.18
CA ASN A 109 10.64 5.11 0.92
C ASN A 109 11.24 3.85 1.55
N TYR A 110 10.67 3.35 2.64
CA TYR A 110 11.26 2.24 3.40
C TYR A 110 10.36 1.00 3.40
N LEU A 111 9.09 1.15 3.78
CA LEU A 111 8.19 0.02 4.00
C LEU A 111 7.79 -0.66 2.68
N ILE A 112 7.27 0.12 1.73
CA ILE A 112 6.78 -0.40 0.45
C ILE A 112 7.91 -1.04 -0.37
N PRO A 113 9.11 -0.42 -0.51
CA PRO A 113 10.23 -1.07 -1.19
C PRO A 113 10.69 -2.35 -0.49
N ALA A 114 10.68 -2.40 0.84
CA ALA A 114 11.02 -3.62 1.59
C ALA A 114 10.00 -4.74 1.33
N ILE A 115 8.71 -4.43 1.33
CA ILE A 115 7.63 -5.37 0.98
C ILE A 115 7.87 -5.92 -0.43
N TYR A 116 8.12 -5.06 -1.42
CA TYR A 116 8.36 -5.52 -2.79
C TYR A 116 9.65 -6.33 -2.95
N ARG A 117 10.72 -5.98 -2.23
CA ARG A 117 11.95 -6.78 -2.21
C ARG A 117 11.71 -8.15 -1.59
N PHE A 118 10.95 -8.23 -0.50
CA PHE A 118 10.60 -9.49 0.16
C PHE A 118 9.81 -10.41 -0.79
N PHE A 119 8.76 -9.90 -1.42
CA PHE A 119 8.00 -10.66 -2.40
C PHE A 119 8.80 -10.99 -3.67
N GLY A 120 9.66 -10.06 -4.13
CA GLY A 120 10.58 -10.29 -5.24
C GLY A 120 11.57 -11.43 -4.95
N SER A 121 12.11 -11.50 -3.74
CA SER A 121 12.97 -12.59 -3.28
C SER A 121 12.22 -13.92 -3.23
N PHE A 122 10.99 -13.92 -2.73
CA PHE A 122 10.14 -15.12 -2.67
C PHE A 122 9.82 -15.71 -4.05
N ILE A 123 9.74 -14.87 -5.08
CA ILE A 123 9.47 -15.25 -6.48
C ILE A 123 10.79 -15.50 -7.26
N GLY A 124 11.96 -15.32 -6.64
CA GLY A 124 13.27 -15.52 -7.27
C GLY A 124 13.65 -14.42 -8.28
N LEU A 125 13.07 -13.23 -8.14
CA LEU A 125 13.32 -12.05 -8.98
C LEU A 125 14.33 -11.06 -8.38
N ALA A 126 14.71 -11.23 -7.10
CA ALA A 126 15.64 -10.37 -6.37
C ALA A 126 16.97 -11.09 -6.08
#